data_AF-A0A524FF10-F1
#
_entry.id   AF-A0A524FF10-F1
#
_cell.length_a   1.000
_cell.length_b   1.000
_cell.length_c   1.000
_cell.angle_alpha   90.00
_cell.angle_beta   90.00
_cell.angle_gamma   90.00
#
_symmetry.space_group_name_H-M   'P 1'
#
loop_
_entity.id
_entity.type
_entity.pdbx_description
1 polymer ?
#
loop_
_entity_poly.entity_id
_entity_poly.type
_entity_poly.pdbx_seq_one_letter_code
_entity_poly.pdbx_strand_id
1 'polypeptide(L)'
;MIKSLNQRQSSVELFNVYENGALRKVEKLDFADHKVFLVDDKKTIYLWFGKKSSQNKRKLSEKKAQKIINTRPKGTNLEILHQGNEYGRFLTIIEPLKKGFSNKVNLEKRKELKIKINDTLELIEAGIAPDFEGEITLNAYKLSEEKKSYEELCRLLAKLQLEFISTEKKIKAADIEKKTIEIYQSSSTYDELCWLIAELRLLKEKKNNA
;
A
#
# COMPACT_ATOMS: atom_id res chain seq x y z
N MET A 1 14.84 -17.94 32.47
CA MET A 1 14.29 -16.61 32.82
C MET A 1 14.99 -15.62 31.91
N ILE A 2 14.38 -14.86 30.99
CA ILE A 2 13.04 -14.29 30.88
C ILE A 2 12.68 -14.30 29.38
N LYS A 3 11.59 -14.94 28.98
CA LYS A 3 10.99 -14.70 27.66
C LYS A 3 10.33 -13.33 27.73
N SER A 4 10.92 -12.33 27.07
CA SER A 4 10.31 -11.01 26.89
C SER A 4 8.99 -11.17 26.13
N LEU A 5 7.89 -11.02 26.87
CA LEU A 5 6.53 -10.91 26.37
C LEU A 5 6.38 -9.56 25.66
N ASN A 6 6.71 -9.53 24.36
CA ASN A 6 6.28 -8.43 23.49
C ASN A 6 4.74 -8.46 23.41
N GLN A 7 4.10 -7.60 24.21
CA GLN A 7 2.67 -7.45 24.29
C GLN A 7 2.10 -6.86 22.99
N ARG A 8 1.48 -7.75 22.20
CA ARG A 8 0.30 -7.55 21.32
C ARG A 8 0.14 -6.16 20.68
N GLN A 9 0.73 -6.00 19.50
CA GLN A 9 0.35 -4.97 18.53
C GLN A 9 -1.12 -5.15 18.11
N SER A 10 -2.00 -4.22 18.47
CA SER A 10 -3.42 -4.24 18.10
C SER A 10 -3.63 -3.62 16.71
N SER A 11 -3.47 -4.41 15.65
CA SER A 11 -3.86 -4.01 14.29
C SER A 11 -5.39 -4.04 14.18
N VAL A 12 -6.04 -2.89 14.31
CA VAL A 12 -7.46 -2.74 13.98
C VAL A 12 -7.60 -2.87 12.46
N GLU A 13 -8.55 -3.68 11.99
CA GLU A 13 -8.79 -3.85 10.56
C GLU A 13 -10.09 -3.15 10.14
N LEU A 14 -10.02 -2.38 9.05
CA LEU A 14 -11.14 -1.56 8.56
C LEU A 14 -11.58 -2.05 7.20
N PHE A 15 -12.88 -2.21 7.01
CA PHE A 15 -13.44 -2.68 5.75
C PHE A 15 -14.64 -1.84 5.31
N ASN A 16 -14.70 -1.55 4.02
CA ASN A 16 -15.93 -1.11 3.36
C ASN A 16 -16.72 -2.34 2.86
N VAL A 17 -18.04 -2.33 3.03
CA VAL A 17 -18.94 -3.39 2.55
C VAL A 17 -19.66 -2.94 1.29
N TYR A 18 -19.48 -3.72 0.22
CA TYR A 18 -20.11 -3.47 -1.08
C TYR A 18 -21.53 -4.07 -1.15
N GLU A 19 -22.30 -3.72 -2.19
CA GLU A 19 -23.69 -4.20 -2.36
C GLU A 19 -23.83 -5.72 -2.37
N ASN A 20 -22.80 -6.44 -2.85
CA ASN A 20 -22.74 -7.90 -2.84
C ASN A 20 -22.26 -8.49 -1.50
N GLY A 21 -22.03 -7.67 -0.47
CA GLY A 21 -21.50 -8.10 0.82
C GLY A 21 -19.98 -8.34 0.85
N ALA A 22 -19.27 -8.07 -0.25
CA ALA A 22 -17.81 -8.17 -0.26
C ALA A 22 -17.18 -7.13 0.66
N LEU A 23 -16.17 -7.57 1.42
CA LEU A 23 -15.37 -6.70 2.28
C LEU A 23 -14.13 -6.27 1.50
N ARG A 24 -13.85 -4.97 1.43
CA ARG A 24 -12.55 -4.47 0.97
C ARG A 24 -11.86 -3.71 2.08
N LYS A 25 -10.62 -4.07 2.34
CA LYS A 25 -9.79 -3.42 3.36
C LYS A 25 -9.53 -1.98 2.95
N VAL A 26 -9.61 -1.07 3.92
CA VAL A 26 -9.36 0.37 3.74
C VAL A 26 -8.47 0.88 4.86
N GLU A 27 -7.79 2.00 4.63
CA GLU A 27 -6.87 2.59 5.63
C GLU A 27 -7.58 3.56 6.58
N LYS A 28 -8.70 4.13 6.13
CA LYS A 28 -9.51 5.11 6.86
C LYS A 28 -10.98 5.02 6.45
N LEU A 29 -11.87 5.53 7.30
CA LEU A 29 -13.31 5.54 7.07
C LEU A 29 -13.82 6.97 6.87
N ASP A 30 -14.51 7.22 5.77
CA ASP A 30 -15.13 8.53 5.51
C ASP A 30 -16.51 8.71 6.18
N PHE A 31 -17.08 7.63 6.75
CA PHE A 31 -18.39 7.63 7.38
C PHE A 31 -19.51 8.18 6.48
N ALA A 32 -19.42 7.95 5.16
CA ALA A 32 -20.45 8.38 4.22
C ALA A 32 -21.78 7.66 4.47
N ASP A 33 -22.89 8.40 4.36
CA ASP A 33 -24.24 7.96 4.75
C ASP A 33 -24.81 6.79 3.92
N HIS A 34 -24.29 6.53 2.73
CA HIS A 34 -24.70 5.43 1.84
C HIS A 34 -23.84 4.16 2.00
N LYS A 35 -22.82 4.20 2.88
CA LYS A 35 -21.86 3.11 3.10
C LYS A 35 -22.16 2.30 4.36
N VAL A 36 -21.55 1.12 4.40
CA VAL A 36 -21.52 0.24 5.56
C VAL A 36 -20.07 -0.13 5.82
N PHE A 37 -19.64 -0.04 7.08
CA PHE A 37 -18.27 -0.34 7.47
C PHE A 37 -18.22 -1.46 8.50
N LEU A 38 -17.20 -2.30 8.40
CA LEU A 38 -16.86 -3.28 9.42
C LEU A 38 -15.49 -2.89 10.02
N VAL A 39 -15.43 -2.80 11.34
CA VAL A 39 -14.22 -2.45 12.10
C VAL A 39 -13.91 -3.60 13.06
N ASP A 40 -12.76 -4.25 12.89
CA ASP A 40 -12.32 -5.35 13.74
C ASP A 40 -11.22 -4.85 14.72
N ASP A 41 -11.58 -4.66 15.99
CA ASP A 41 -10.67 -4.28 17.09
C ASP A 41 -10.15 -5.52 17.85
N LYS A 42 -10.19 -6.71 17.25
CA LYS A 42 -9.88 -8.05 17.82
C LYS A 42 -10.82 -8.52 18.94
N LYS A 43 -11.16 -7.63 19.88
CA LYS A 43 -12.09 -7.88 20.99
C LYS A 43 -13.54 -7.61 20.60
N THR A 44 -13.76 -6.58 19.80
CA THR A 44 -15.09 -6.20 19.31
C THR A 44 -15.03 -6.01 17.81
N ILE A 45 -16.01 -6.57 17.11
CA ILE A 45 -16.30 -6.28 15.72
C ILE A 45 -17.44 -5.29 15.71
N TYR A 46 -17.21 -4.10 15.17
CA TYR A 46 -18.25 -3.10 14.98
C TYR A 46 -18.76 -3.15 13.54
N LEU A 47 -20.07 -3.05 13.37
CA LEU A 47 -20.72 -2.95 12.08
C LEU A 47 -21.50 -1.63 12.02
N TRP A 48 -20.98 -0.66 11.28
CA TRP A 48 -21.54 0.68 11.21
C TRP A 48 -22.40 0.86 9.96
N PHE A 49 -23.61 1.39 10.12
CA PHE A 49 -24.58 1.62 9.06
C PHE A 49 -24.83 3.11 8.81
N GLY A 50 -24.48 3.57 7.62
CA GLY A 50 -24.89 4.88 7.14
C GLY A 50 -26.40 4.97 6.96
N LYS A 51 -27.01 6.12 7.25
CA LYS A 51 -28.47 6.31 7.24
C LYS A 51 -29.13 5.90 5.91
N LYS A 52 -28.46 6.13 4.78
CA LYS A 52 -28.92 5.86 3.40
C LYS A 52 -28.40 4.53 2.81
N SER A 53 -27.69 3.71 3.60
CA SER A 53 -27.23 2.41 3.10
C SER A 53 -28.38 1.45 2.78
N SER A 54 -28.23 0.65 1.72
CA SER A 54 -29.27 -0.28 1.24
C SER A 54 -29.55 -1.39 2.26
N GLN A 55 -30.81 -1.85 2.34
CA GLN A 55 -31.19 -2.94 3.25
C GLN A 55 -30.47 -4.26 2.91
N ASN A 56 -30.26 -4.54 1.62
CA ASN A 56 -29.55 -5.74 1.17
C ASN A 56 -28.09 -5.73 1.65
N LYS A 57 -27.39 -4.61 1.51
CA LYS A 57 -26.03 -4.44 2.01
C LYS A 57 -25.94 -4.65 3.52
N ARG A 58 -26.86 -4.06 4.30
CA ARG A 58 -26.93 -4.27 5.76
C ARG A 58 -27.10 -5.76 6.11
N LYS A 59 -28.09 -6.44 5.53
CA LYS A 59 -28.33 -7.88 5.76
C LYS A 59 -27.13 -8.76 5.41
N LEU A 60 -26.48 -8.50 4.27
CA LEU A 60 -25.30 -9.25 3.86
C LEU A 60 -24.10 -9.00 4.79
N SER A 61 -23.95 -7.76 5.24
CA SER A 61 -22.90 -7.36 6.17
C SER A 61 -23.06 -7.99 7.56
N GLU A 62 -24.29 -8.09 8.07
CA GLU A 62 -24.62 -8.79 9.32
C GLU A 62 -24.27 -10.27 9.22
N LYS A 63 -24.68 -10.95 8.14
CA LYS A 63 -24.32 -12.35 7.88
C LYS A 63 -22.81 -12.54 7.84
N LYS A 64 -22.07 -11.61 7.25
CA LYS A 64 -20.61 -11.66 7.16
C LYS A 64 -19.96 -11.45 8.53
N ALA A 65 -20.41 -10.45 9.29
CA ALA A 65 -19.93 -10.18 10.65
C ALA A 65 -20.19 -11.37 11.58
N GLN A 66 -21.37 -12.01 11.48
CA GLN A 66 -21.69 -13.21 12.25
C GLN A 66 -20.77 -14.39 11.90
N LYS A 67 -20.40 -14.56 10.62
CA LYS A 67 -19.41 -15.58 10.25
C LYS A 67 -18.03 -15.27 10.84
N ILE A 68 -17.61 -14.01 10.85
CA ILE A 68 -16.32 -13.62 11.40
C ILE A 68 -16.28 -13.87 12.92
N ILE A 69 -17.26 -13.40 13.68
CA ILE A 69 -17.29 -13.60 15.14
C ILE A 69 -17.32 -15.09 15.54
N ASN A 70 -17.98 -15.94 14.75
CA ASN A 70 -18.00 -17.39 15.00
C ASN A 70 -16.62 -18.06 14.83
N THR A 71 -15.71 -17.43 14.09
CA THR A 71 -14.31 -17.90 13.95
C THR A 71 -13.36 -17.31 14.98
N ARG A 72 -13.84 -16.38 15.82
CA ARG A 72 -13.04 -15.69 16.85
C ARG A 72 -13.11 -16.44 18.20
N PRO A 73 -12.16 -16.18 19.11
CA PRO A 73 -12.20 -16.74 20.46
C PRO A 73 -13.51 -16.40 21.19
N LYS A 74 -13.93 -17.27 22.12
CA LYS A 74 -15.08 -17.00 23.00
C LYS A 74 -14.87 -15.68 23.75
N GLY A 75 -15.89 -14.82 23.75
CA GLY A 75 -15.86 -13.51 24.39
C GLY A 75 -15.55 -12.34 23.45
N THR A 76 -15.36 -12.57 22.15
CA THR A 76 -15.42 -11.49 21.15
C THR A 76 -16.86 -10.98 21.01
N ASN A 77 -17.04 -9.67 20.96
CA ASN A 77 -18.35 -9.02 20.84
C ASN A 77 -18.63 -8.55 19.40
N LEU A 78 -19.91 -8.53 19.01
CA LEU A 78 -20.39 -7.90 17.78
C LEU A 78 -21.31 -6.75 18.16
N GLU A 79 -20.99 -5.54 17.72
CA GLU A 79 -21.80 -4.35 17.97
C GLU A 79 -22.27 -3.74 16.64
N ILE A 80 -23.59 -3.56 16.50
CA ILE A 80 -24.19 -2.90 15.34
C ILE A 80 -24.46 -1.45 15.71
N LEU A 81 -23.98 -0.53 14.88
CA LEU A 81 -24.03 0.90 15.12
C LEU A 81 -24.73 1.60 13.95
N HIS A 82 -25.58 2.56 14.27
CA HIS A 82 -26.27 3.37 13.28
C HIS A 82 -25.71 4.78 13.29
N GLN A 83 -25.52 5.36 12.10
CA GLN A 83 -25.01 6.72 11.96
C GLN A 83 -25.82 7.73 12.78
N GLY A 84 -25.14 8.48 13.65
CA GLY A 84 -25.72 9.46 14.57
C GLY A 84 -26.23 8.88 15.89
N ASN A 85 -26.18 7.55 16.05
CA ASN A 85 -26.55 6.82 17.27
C ASN A 85 -25.38 5.93 17.73
N GLU A 86 -24.15 6.32 17.45
CA GLU A 86 -22.95 5.63 17.93
C GLU A 86 -22.77 5.84 19.45
N TYR A 87 -22.24 4.83 20.14
CA TYR A 87 -22.11 4.87 21.60
C TYR A 87 -20.83 4.16 22.08
N GLY A 88 -20.59 4.25 23.38
CA GLY A 88 -19.56 3.50 24.08
C GLY A 88 -18.15 3.77 23.55
N ARG A 89 -17.34 2.70 23.49
CA ARG A 89 -15.95 2.77 23.01
C ARG A 89 -15.86 3.26 21.57
N PHE A 90 -16.87 3.02 20.74
CA PHE A 90 -16.83 3.41 19.34
C PHE A 90 -16.69 4.93 19.17
N LEU A 91 -17.40 5.74 19.98
CA LEU A 91 -17.29 7.20 19.95
C LEU A 91 -15.83 7.68 20.13
N THR A 92 -15.05 7.00 20.97
CA THR A 92 -13.66 7.37 21.25
C THR A 92 -12.70 7.07 20.09
N ILE A 93 -13.10 6.20 19.15
CA ILE A 93 -12.26 5.78 18.03
C ILE A 93 -12.74 6.35 16.68
N ILE A 94 -13.91 6.98 16.58
CA ILE A 94 -14.41 7.57 15.31
C ILE A 94 -13.39 8.52 14.68
N GLU A 95 -12.85 9.46 15.45
CA GLU A 95 -11.88 10.44 14.93
C GLU A 95 -10.57 9.80 14.46
N PRO A 96 -9.95 8.87 15.22
CA PRO A 96 -8.87 8.01 14.72
C PRO A 96 -9.24 7.25 13.44
N LEU A 97 -10.44 6.67 13.35
CA LEU A 97 -10.88 5.93 12.17
C LEU A 97 -11.03 6.82 10.92
N LYS A 98 -11.45 8.08 11.09
CA LYS A 98 -11.54 9.08 10.01
C LYS A 98 -10.19 9.52 9.49
N LYS A 99 -9.26 9.79 10.41
CA LYS A 99 -7.89 10.17 10.08
C LYS A 99 -7.10 8.99 9.51
N GLY A 100 -7.64 7.77 9.67
CA GLY A 100 -6.86 6.54 9.64
C GLY A 100 -6.10 6.42 10.96
N PHE A 101 -5.77 5.19 11.36
CA PHE A 101 -4.69 5.05 12.32
C PHE A 101 -3.47 5.61 11.61
N SER A 102 -3.13 6.86 11.91
CA SER A 102 -1.77 7.33 11.75
C SER A 102 -0.99 6.33 12.56
N ASN A 103 -0.44 5.34 11.87
CA ASN A 103 0.79 4.78 12.32
C ASN A 103 1.62 6.05 12.56
N LYS A 104 1.84 6.42 13.83
CA LYS A 104 3.21 6.70 14.22
C LYS A 104 3.93 5.54 13.60
N VAL A 105 4.54 5.79 12.45
CA VAL A 105 5.11 4.76 11.60
C VAL A 105 5.91 3.93 12.58
N ASN A 106 5.43 2.73 12.91
CA ASN A 106 6.38 1.74 13.32
C ASN A 106 7.12 1.58 12.00
N LEU A 107 8.26 2.26 11.90
CA LEU A 107 9.20 2.10 10.82
C LEU A 107 9.73 0.67 10.98
N GLU A 108 8.86 -0.33 10.83
CA GLU A 108 9.29 -1.50 10.12
C GLU A 108 9.78 -0.93 8.81
N LYS A 109 11.11 -0.92 8.66
CA LYS A 109 11.75 -0.54 7.41
C LYS A 109 10.92 -1.20 6.32
N ARG A 110 10.47 -0.41 5.34
CA ARG A 110 9.92 -0.96 4.09
C ARG A 110 10.85 -2.11 3.72
N LYS A 111 10.28 -3.32 3.50
CA LYS A 111 11.10 -4.44 3.04
C LYS A 111 11.85 -3.94 1.82
N GLU A 112 13.17 -3.98 1.90
CA GLU A 112 14.02 -3.52 0.81
C GLU A 112 13.60 -4.27 -0.45
N LEU A 113 13.38 -3.54 -1.54
CA LEU A 113 13.26 -4.21 -2.84
C LEU A 113 14.53 -5.00 -3.07
N LYS A 114 14.37 -6.28 -3.40
CA LYS A 114 15.43 -7.12 -3.95
C LYS A 114 15.01 -7.50 -5.34
N ILE A 115 15.92 -7.34 -6.30
CA ILE A 115 15.66 -7.72 -7.69
C ILE A 115 15.52 -9.25 -7.73
N LYS A 116 14.30 -9.73 -7.98
CA LYS A 116 13.99 -11.17 -8.03
C LYS A 116 14.18 -11.73 -9.44
N ILE A 117 15.42 -11.73 -9.90
CA ILE A 117 15.74 -12.15 -11.27
C ILE A 117 15.41 -13.63 -11.53
N ASN A 118 15.59 -14.51 -10.54
CA ASN A 118 15.41 -15.96 -10.69
C ASN A 118 13.99 -16.32 -11.12
N ASP A 119 12.97 -15.79 -10.43
CA ASP A 119 11.57 -16.03 -10.76
C ASP A 119 11.27 -15.61 -12.22
N THR A 120 11.85 -14.50 -12.69
CA THR A 120 11.69 -14.04 -14.08
C THR A 120 12.43 -14.95 -15.08
N LEU A 121 13.63 -15.43 -14.74
CA LEU A 121 14.39 -16.35 -15.60
C LEU A 121 13.68 -17.69 -15.74
N GLU A 122 13.13 -18.25 -14.65
CA GLU A 122 12.37 -19.51 -14.68
C GLU A 122 11.16 -19.42 -15.62
N LEU A 123 10.43 -18.30 -15.60
CA LEU A 123 9.30 -18.08 -16.51
C LEU A 123 9.75 -18.00 -17.98
N ILE A 124 10.87 -17.32 -18.25
CA ILE A 124 11.43 -17.22 -19.61
C ILE A 124 11.90 -18.59 -20.10
N GLU A 125 12.56 -19.37 -19.25
CA GLU A 125 12.97 -20.75 -19.55
C GLU A 125 11.77 -21.66 -19.85
N ALA A 126 10.63 -21.42 -19.19
CA ALA A 126 9.36 -22.06 -19.48
C ALA A 126 8.67 -21.56 -20.77
N GLY A 127 9.30 -20.65 -21.52
CA GLY A 127 8.77 -20.08 -22.77
C GLY A 127 7.71 -19.00 -22.56
N ILE A 128 7.55 -18.50 -21.34
CA ILE A 128 6.62 -17.42 -21.02
C ILE A 128 7.33 -16.08 -21.24
N ALA A 129 6.81 -15.27 -22.16
CA ALA A 129 7.34 -13.93 -22.39
C ALA A 129 7.17 -13.06 -21.13
N PRO A 130 8.18 -12.25 -20.76
CA PRO A 130 8.07 -11.38 -19.61
C PRO A 130 6.98 -10.34 -19.86
N ASP A 131 6.15 -10.10 -18.84
CA ASP A 131 5.27 -8.95 -18.82
C ASP A 131 6.07 -7.67 -18.51
N PHE A 132 5.39 -6.54 -18.32
CA PHE A 132 6.08 -5.28 -18.08
C PHE A 132 6.94 -5.29 -16.81
N GLU A 133 6.49 -5.93 -15.74
CA GLU A 133 7.28 -6.05 -14.51
C GLU A 133 8.48 -6.97 -14.69
N GLY A 134 8.32 -8.05 -15.47
CA GLY A 134 9.44 -8.90 -15.91
C GLY A 134 10.47 -8.12 -16.75
N GLU A 135 10.01 -7.29 -17.70
CA GLU A 135 10.88 -6.39 -18.49
C GLU A 135 11.66 -5.44 -17.58
N ILE A 136 11.01 -4.81 -16.61
CA ILE A 136 11.68 -3.93 -15.63
C ILE A 136 12.71 -4.72 -14.83
N THR A 137 12.34 -5.90 -14.33
CA THR A 137 13.20 -6.75 -13.49
C THR A 137 14.48 -7.16 -14.22
N LEU A 138 14.37 -7.58 -15.49
CA LEU A 138 15.52 -7.90 -16.34
C LEU A 138 16.44 -6.70 -16.55
N ASN A 139 15.87 -5.53 -16.84
CA ASN A 139 16.65 -4.31 -17.07
C ASN A 139 17.28 -3.76 -15.79
N ALA A 140 16.59 -3.84 -14.66
CA ALA A 140 17.10 -3.48 -13.35
C ALA A 140 18.27 -4.37 -12.95
N TYR A 141 18.16 -5.68 -13.18
CA TYR A 141 19.25 -6.63 -12.96
C TYR A 141 20.47 -6.33 -13.83
N LYS A 142 20.27 -6.11 -15.13
CA LYS A 142 21.36 -5.72 -16.03
C LYS A 142 22.06 -4.44 -15.54
N LEU A 143 21.28 -3.46 -15.09
CA LEU A 143 21.82 -2.21 -14.55
C LEU A 143 22.57 -2.41 -13.23
N SER A 144 22.12 -3.32 -12.35
CA SER A 144 22.87 -3.62 -11.11
C SER A 144 24.22 -4.28 -11.40
N GLU A 145 24.29 -5.11 -12.44
CA GLU A 145 25.54 -5.75 -12.87
C GLU A 145 26.56 -4.76 -13.44
N GLU A 146 26.14 -3.57 -13.88
CA GLU A 146 27.06 -2.50 -14.29
C GLU A 146 27.85 -1.91 -13.10
N LYS A 147 27.46 -2.23 -11.85
CA LYS A 147 28.16 -1.82 -10.61
C LYS A 147 28.44 -0.32 -10.52
N LYS A 148 27.54 0.52 -11.04
CA LYS A 148 27.59 1.98 -10.85
C LYS A 148 27.56 2.31 -9.36
N SER A 149 28.18 3.40 -8.97
CA SER A 149 28.06 3.92 -7.61
C SER A 149 26.63 4.36 -7.31
N TYR A 150 26.27 4.39 -6.03
CA TYR A 150 24.96 4.84 -5.58
C TYR A 150 24.67 6.29 -6.00
N GLU A 151 25.69 7.16 -5.96
CA GLU A 151 25.58 8.55 -6.40
C GLU A 151 25.30 8.66 -7.91
N GLU A 152 25.99 7.87 -8.73
CA GLU A 152 25.73 7.82 -10.17
C GLU A 152 24.31 7.37 -10.49
N LEU A 153 23.77 6.39 -9.76
CA LEU A 153 22.38 5.96 -9.89
C LEU A 153 21.40 7.07 -9.46
N CYS A 154 21.66 7.75 -8.35
CA CYS A 154 20.85 8.91 -7.92
C CYS A 154 20.80 9.99 -9.00
N ARG A 155 21.97 10.29 -9.61
CA ARG A 155 22.08 11.28 -10.68
C ARG A 155 21.35 10.85 -11.95
N LEU A 156 21.44 9.57 -12.30
CA LEU A 156 20.74 9.00 -13.44
C LEU A 156 19.22 9.05 -13.24
N LEU A 157 18.73 8.66 -12.06
CA LEU A 157 17.32 8.73 -11.71
C LEU A 157 16.80 10.18 -11.71
N ALA A 158 17.56 11.12 -11.14
CA ALA A 158 17.24 12.54 -11.15
C ALA A 158 17.04 13.09 -12.56
N LYS A 159 17.99 12.78 -13.46
CA LYS A 159 17.92 13.18 -14.87
C LYS A 159 16.67 12.60 -15.54
N LEU A 160 16.39 11.31 -15.37
CA LEU A 160 15.23 10.65 -15.96
C LEU A 160 13.90 11.23 -15.44
N GLN A 161 13.77 11.45 -14.14
CA GLN A 161 12.56 12.05 -13.55
C GLN A 161 12.30 13.45 -14.10
N LEU A 162 13.34 14.28 -14.23
CA LEU A 162 13.22 15.63 -14.78
C LEU A 162 12.88 15.62 -16.28
N GLU A 163 13.44 14.68 -17.05
CA GLU A 163 13.07 14.49 -18.47
C GLU A 163 11.62 14.03 -18.65
N PHE A 164 11.11 13.21 -17.74
CA PHE A 164 9.74 12.71 -17.81
C PHE A 164 8.70 13.81 -17.49
N ILE A 165 9.05 14.73 -16.59
CA ILE A 165 8.20 15.84 -16.15
C ILE A 165 8.32 17.06 -17.09
N SER A 166 9.53 17.34 -17.59
CA SER A 166 9.77 18.50 -18.46
C SER A 166 9.42 18.15 -19.90
N THR A 167 8.23 18.56 -20.34
CA THR A 167 7.80 18.34 -21.72
C THR A 167 8.55 19.21 -22.74
N GLU A 168 9.09 20.38 -22.36
CA GLU A 168 9.65 21.34 -23.34
C GLU A 168 10.82 22.23 -22.83
N LYS A 169 11.26 22.12 -21.56
CA LYS A 169 12.37 22.94 -21.04
C LYS A 169 13.69 22.19 -21.00
N LYS A 170 14.75 22.83 -21.50
CA LYS A 170 16.15 22.40 -21.34
C LYS A 170 16.47 22.29 -19.83
N ILE A 171 16.72 21.07 -19.37
CA ILE A 171 17.03 20.78 -17.96
C ILE A 171 18.37 21.42 -17.62
N LYS A 172 18.43 22.22 -16.55
CA LYS A 172 19.68 22.84 -16.11
C LYS A 172 20.48 21.87 -15.26
N ALA A 173 21.81 21.94 -15.33
CA ALA A 173 22.70 21.12 -14.50
C ALA A 173 22.43 21.32 -13.00
N ALA A 174 22.10 22.55 -12.58
CA ALA A 174 21.75 22.85 -11.19
C ALA A 174 20.47 22.13 -10.71
N ASP A 175 19.48 21.95 -11.60
CA ASP A 175 18.24 21.25 -11.25
C ASP A 175 18.50 19.73 -11.08
N ILE A 176 19.37 19.16 -11.93
CA ILE A 176 19.82 17.76 -11.81
C ILE A 176 20.58 17.56 -10.50
N GLU A 177 21.49 18.48 -10.16
CA GLU A 177 22.29 18.39 -8.94
C GLU A 177 21.40 18.45 -7.70
N LYS A 178 20.48 19.44 -7.64
CA LYS A 178 19.51 19.55 -6.55
C LYS A 178 18.70 18.26 -6.40
N LYS A 179 18.20 17.71 -7.51
CA LYS A 179 17.40 16.49 -7.48
C LYS A 179 18.22 15.25 -7.11
N THR A 180 19.49 15.21 -7.50
CA THR A 180 20.43 14.13 -7.12
C THR A 180 20.61 14.09 -5.60
N ILE A 181 20.81 15.25 -4.97
CA ILE A 181 20.94 15.36 -3.50
C ILE A 181 19.64 14.92 -2.81
N GLU A 182 18.48 15.35 -3.30
CA GLU A 182 17.17 14.92 -2.77
C GLU A 182 17.01 13.39 -2.79
N ILE A 183 17.39 12.74 -3.90
CA ILE A 183 17.31 11.28 -4.05
C ILE A 183 18.37 10.59 -3.19
N TYR A 184 19.59 11.12 -3.12
CA TYR A 184 20.67 10.56 -2.32
C TYR A 184 20.31 10.53 -0.83
N GLN A 185 19.68 11.61 -0.34
CA GLN A 185 19.19 11.73 1.03
C GLN A 185 17.90 10.95 1.29
N SER A 186 17.26 10.43 0.23
CA SER A 186 16.09 9.57 0.38
C SER A 186 16.52 8.20 0.93
N SER A 187 15.58 7.48 1.55
CA SER A 187 15.82 6.13 2.07
C SER A 187 15.77 5.02 0.99
N SER A 188 16.03 5.36 -0.27
CA SER A 188 16.02 4.39 -1.37
C SER A 188 17.22 3.45 -1.31
N THR A 189 17.03 2.18 -1.65
CA THR A 189 18.13 1.22 -1.75
C THR A 189 18.76 1.20 -3.15
N TYR A 190 19.93 0.59 -3.28
CA TYR A 190 20.59 0.39 -4.57
C TYR A 190 19.67 -0.31 -5.60
N ASP A 191 19.07 -1.42 -5.19
CA ASP A 191 18.15 -2.21 -6.01
C ASP A 191 16.90 -1.41 -6.40
N GLU A 192 16.37 -0.60 -5.47
CA GLU A 192 15.26 0.31 -5.76
C GLU A 192 15.63 1.37 -6.80
N LEU A 193 16.83 1.95 -6.72
CA LEU A 193 17.30 2.90 -7.73
C LEU A 193 17.42 2.22 -9.11
N CYS A 194 18.03 1.03 -9.17
CA CYS A 194 18.13 0.27 -10.42
C CYS A 194 16.75 -0.02 -11.02
N TRP A 195 15.79 -0.41 -10.18
CA TRP A 195 14.43 -0.70 -10.61
C TRP A 195 13.69 0.53 -11.15
N LEU A 196 13.72 1.65 -10.42
CA LEU A 196 13.06 2.90 -10.85
C LEU A 196 13.68 3.46 -12.13
N ILE A 197 15.00 3.35 -12.29
CA ILE A 197 15.69 3.76 -13.51
C ILE A 197 15.25 2.89 -14.70
N ALA A 198 15.16 1.58 -14.50
CA ALA A 198 14.70 0.64 -15.54
C ALA A 198 13.25 0.92 -15.95
N GLU A 199 12.37 1.14 -14.98
CA GLU A 199 10.96 1.51 -15.22
C GLU A 199 10.83 2.77 -16.06
N LEU A 200 11.48 3.88 -15.66
CA LEU A 200 11.38 5.15 -16.38
C LEU A 200 11.96 5.07 -17.80
N ARG A 201 13.02 4.29 -18.01
CA ARG A 201 13.59 4.05 -19.35
C ARG A 201 12.59 3.33 -20.25
N LEU A 202 11.99 2.24 -19.76
CA LEU A 202 11.01 1.47 -20.54
C LEU A 202 9.74 2.29 -20.82
N LEU A 203 9.24 3.07 -19.85
CA LEU A 203 8.11 3.96 -20.06
C LEU A 203 8.41 5.02 -21.13
N LYS A 204 9.65 5.55 -21.15
CA LYS A 204 10.09 6.52 -22.16
C LYS A 204 10.16 5.88 -23.55
N GLU A 205 10.70 4.67 -23.67
CA GLU A 205 10.73 3.92 -24.92
C GLU A 205 9.31 3.63 -25.44
N LYS A 206 8.41 3.16 -24.56
CA LYS A 206 7.00 2.93 -24.93
C LYS A 206 6.29 4.22 -25.37
N LYS A 207 6.56 5.35 -24.71
CA LYS A 207 6.03 6.66 -25.11
C LYS A 207 6.56 7.14 -26.46
N ASN A 208 7.81 6.84 -26.81
CA ASN A 208 8.40 7.23 -28.09
C ASN A 208 7.96 6.34 -29.26
N ASN A 209 7.51 5.11 -28.97
CA ASN A 209 7.06 4.12 -29.95
C ASN A 209 5.54 4.09 -30.14
N ALA A 210 4.79 4.94 -29.42
CA ALA A 210 3.33 5.08 -29.49
C ALA A 210 2.94 6.30 -30.34
#